data_AF-A0A3D3W3L3-F1
#
_entry.id   AF-A0A3D3W3L3-F1
#
_cell.length_a   1.000
_cell.length_b   1.000
_cell.length_c   1.000
_cell.angle_alpha   90.00
_cell.angle_beta   90.00
_cell.angle_gamma   90.00
#
_symmetry.space_group_name_H-M   'P 1'
#
loop_
_entity.id
_entity.type
_entity.pdbx_description
1 polymer ?
#
loop_
_entity_poly.entity_id
_entity_poly.type
_entity_poly.pdbx_seq_one_letter_code
_entity_poly.pdbx_strand_id
1 'polypeptide(L)'
;MSSSETPEVSPPSWLRWFVNDAIRGIMHQTDSAPVGCHFYFDAENDLWEVTLFVGRSEVLGGAHDGKTVPAGLEVDVTRVMAAFDSAPGVLWQAEHVTPHDELGPHLSFEGETRGHDV
;
A
#
# COMPACT_ATOMS: atom_id res chain seq x y z
N MET A 1 -7.59 -21.97 -21.94
CA MET A 1 -7.83 -21.26 -20.66
C MET A 1 -7.88 -19.80 -21.03
N SER A 2 -9.08 -19.19 -21.01
CA SER A 2 -9.26 -17.79 -21.41
C SER A 2 -8.59 -16.90 -20.38
N SER A 3 -7.60 -16.13 -20.81
CA SER A 3 -7.17 -14.93 -20.11
C SER A 3 -8.35 -13.96 -20.12
N SER A 4 -9.01 -13.81 -18.98
CA SER A 4 -9.95 -12.72 -18.75
C SER A 4 -9.13 -11.44 -18.67
N GLU A 5 -9.12 -10.68 -19.76
CA GLU A 5 -8.60 -9.33 -19.83
C GLU A 5 -9.50 -8.47 -18.92
N THR A 6 -9.04 -8.17 -17.71
CA THR A 6 -9.72 -7.24 -16.80
C THR A 6 -9.75 -5.89 -17.50
N PRO A 7 -10.93 -5.25 -17.66
CA PRO A 7 -10.99 -3.96 -18.34
C PRO A 7 -10.06 -2.96 -17.63
N GLU A 8 -9.20 -2.28 -18.39
CA GLU A 8 -8.25 -1.30 -17.86
C GLU A 8 -9.03 -0.04 -17.42
N VAL A 9 -9.62 -0.11 -16.22
CA VAL A 9 -10.34 1.01 -15.62
C VAL A 9 -9.31 2.03 -15.15
N SER A 10 -9.33 3.22 -15.75
CA SER A 10 -8.46 4.31 -15.30
C SER A 10 -8.82 4.73 -13.88
N PRO A 11 -7.84 4.79 -12.95
CA PRO A 11 -8.12 5.15 -11.57
C PRO A 11 -8.67 6.58 -11.48
N PRO A 12 -9.82 6.80 -10.80
CA PRO A 12 -10.40 8.12 -10.62
C PRO A 12 -9.47 9.04 -9.84
N SER A 13 -9.63 10.35 -10.04
CA SER A 13 -8.77 11.36 -9.42
C SER A 13 -8.80 11.34 -7.89
N TRP A 14 -9.91 10.91 -7.28
CA TRP A 14 -10.05 10.86 -5.84
C TRP A 14 -9.07 9.90 -5.16
N LEU A 15 -8.68 8.81 -5.85
CA LEU A 15 -7.70 7.86 -5.32
C LEU A 15 -6.34 8.52 -5.09
N ARG A 16 -5.94 9.44 -5.99
CA ARG A 16 -4.68 10.19 -5.80
C ARG A 16 -4.73 11.08 -4.57
N TRP A 17 -5.89 11.67 -4.27
CA TRP A 17 -6.06 12.47 -3.05
C TRP A 17 -6.03 11.58 -1.81
N PHE A 18 -6.74 10.45 -1.84
CA PHE A 18 -6.71 9.46 -0.77
C PHE A 18 -5.28 8.99 -0.46
N VAL A 19 -4.50 8.61 -1.47
CA VAL A 19 -3.08 8.21 -1.30
C VAL A 19 -2.24 9.32 -0.70
N ASN A 20 -2.41 10.56 -1.19
CA ASN A 20 -1.69 11.71 -0.65
C ASN A 20 -2.03 12.02 0.80
N ASP A 21 -3.24 11.68 1.26
CA ASP A 21 -3.65 11.82 2.66
C ASP A 21 -3.10 10.65 3.49
N ALA A 22 -3.22 9.40 3.01
CA ALA A 22 -2.74 8.20 3.67
C ALA A 22 -1.21 8.17 3.86
N ILE A 23 -0.43 8.58 2.84
CA ILE A 23 1.04 8.60 2.90
C ILE A 23 1.58 9.55 3.98
N ARG A 24 0.78 10.51 4.46
CA ARG A 24 1.18 11.38 5.58
C ARG A 24 1.31 10.62 6.89
N GLY A 25 0.67 9.45 7.02
CA GLY A 25 0.84 8.52 8.13
C GLY A 25 2.03 7.58 7.97
N ILE A 26 2.72 7.62 6.83
CA ILE A 26 3.91 6.80 6.58
C ILE A 26 5.14 7.65 6.87
N MET A 27 5.80 7.35 7.98
CA MET A 27 6.99 8.04 8.44
C MET A 27 8.25 7.31 7.97
N HIS A 28 9.16 8.09 7.38
CA HIS A 28 10.44 7.60 6.89
C HIS A 28 11.56 8.10 7.78
N GLN A 29 12.24 7.19 8.47
CA GLN A 29 13.44 7.54 9.22
C GLN A 29 14.67 7.51 8.29
N THR A 30 14.91 8.64 7.61
CA THR A 30 16.12 8.99 6.81
C THR A 30 16.27 8.29 5.43
N ASP A 31 16.68 9.06 4.41
CA ASP A 31 17.04 8.64 3.03
C ASP A 31 16.21 7.47 2.47
N SER A 32 14.88 7.58 2.57
CA SER A 32 13.97 6.50 2.21
C SER A 32 13.79 6.34 0.70
N ALA A 33 13.74 5.09 0.27
CA ALA A 33 13.26 4.73 -1.05
C ALA A 33 11.85 5.30 -1.28
N PRO A 34 11.50 5.65 -2.53
CA PRO A 34 10.18 6.18 -2.85
C PRO A 34 9.07 5.21 -2.45
N VAL A 35 7.93 5.75 -1.99
CA VAL A 35 6.69 5.00 -1.85
C VAL A 35 6.09 4.85 -3.25
N GLY A 36 5.96 3.62 -3.70
CA GLY A 36 5.18 3.29 -4.89
C GLY A 36 3.72 3.02 -4.53
N CYS A 37 2.87 3.10 -5.55
CA CYS A 37 1.43 2.93 -5.42
C CYS A 37 0.90 2.11 -6.60
N HIS A 38 0.04 1.14 -6.32
CA HIS A 38 -0.71 0.38 -7.31
C HIS A 38 -2.22 0.55 -7.05
N PHE A 39 -2.98 0.74 -8.12
CA PHE A 39 -4.43 0.84 -8.09
C PHE A 39 -5.02 -0.35 -8.84
N TYR A 40 -5.92 -1.07 -8.19
CA TYR A 40 -6.66 -2.16 -8.80
C TYR A 40 -8.14 -1.97 -8.53
N PHE A 41 -8.99 -2.21 -9.53
CA PHE A 41 -10.44 -2.16 -9.35
C PHE A 41 -10.99 -3.57 -9.37
N ASP A 42 -11.56 -3.98 -8.25
CA ASP A 42 -12.29 -5.25 -8.15
C ASP A 42 -13.73 -5.02 -8.59
N ALA A 43 -13.99 -5.39 -9.85
CA ALA A 43 -15.32 -5.24 -10.44
C ALA A 43 -16.37 -6.20 -9.85
N GLU A 44 -15.97 -7.28 -9.17
CA GLU A 44 -16.92 -8.20 -8.55
C GLU A 44 -17.51 -7.60 -7.27
N ASN A 45 -16.68 -6.87 -6.51
CA ASN A 45 -17.06 -6.22 -5.26
C ASN A 45 -17.30 -4.71 -5.39
N ASP A 46 -17.15 -4.13 -6.59
CA ASP A 46 -17.30 -2.70 -6.88
C ASP A 46 -16.40 -1.80 -5.99
N LEU A 47 -15.18 -2.28 -5.70
CA LEU A 47 -14.24 -1.62 -4.78
C LEU A 47 -12.90 -1.30 -5.42
N TRP A 48 -12.23 -0.27 -4.89
CA TRP A 48 -10.86 0.05 -5.26
C TRP A 48 -9.88 -0.51 -4.24
N GLU A 49 -8.89 -1.26 -4.71
CA GLU A 49 -7.74 -1.64 -3.91
C GLU A 49 -6.59 -0.67 -4.16
N VAL A 50 -6.00 -0.17 -3.08
CA VAL A 50 -4.82 0.70 -3.11
C VAL A 50 -3.67 0.03 -2.35
N THR A 51 -2.65 -0.40 -3.10
CA THR A 51 -1.45 -0.98 -2.49
C THR A 51 -0.31 0.03 -2.48
N LEU A 52 0.16 0.39 -1.28
CA LEU A 52 1.34 1.24 -1.07
C LEU A 52 2.53 0.38 -0.68
N PHE A 53 3.67 0.59 -1.34
CA PHE A 53 4.89 -0.18 -1.08
C PHE A 53 6.08 0.75 -0.90
N VAL A 54 6.87 0.50 0.13
CA VAL A 54 8.12 1.23 0.37
C VAL A 54 9.24 0.48 -0.34
N GLY A 55 9.96 1.17 -1.24
CA GLY A 55 11.07 0.55 -1.95
C GLY A 55 12.12 -0.04 -1.00
N ARG A 56 12.74 -1.14 -1.40
CA ARG A 56 13.89 -1.70 -0.68
C ARG A 56 15.14 -0.88 -1.02
N SER A 57 15.90 -0.49 -0.01
CA SER A 57 17.24 0.04 -0.20
C SER A 57 18.25 -1.11 -0.10
N GLU A 58 18.94 -1.40 -1.20
CA GLU A 58 20.10 -2.30 -1.23
C GLU A 58 21.37 -1.47 -1.28
N VAL A 59 22.38 -1.86 -0.50
CA VAL A 59 23.70 -1.26 -0.59
C VAL A 59 24.39 -1.81 -1.84
N LEU A 60 24.66 -0.94 -2.83
CA LEU A 60 25.41 -1.28 -4.03
C LEU A 60 26.86 -0.79 -3.91
N GLY A 61 27.80 -1.72 -3.86
CA GLY A 61 29.24 -1.48 -3.77
C GLY A 61 29.79 -1.27 -2.36
N GLY A 62 31.10 -1.48 -2.21
CA GLY A 62 31.82 -1.32 -0.94
C GLY A 62 31.75 -2.53 -0.01
N ALA A 63 32.20 -2.39 1.24
CA ALA A 63 32.33 -3.51 2.19
C ALA A 63 30.98 -4.11 2.66
N HIS A 64 29.87 -3.52 2.26
CA HIS A 64 28.52 -3.92 2.63
C HIS A 64 27.63 -4.18 1.40
N ASP A 65 28.24 -4.34 0.23
CA ASP A 65 27.58 -4.68 -1.03
C ASP A 65 26.67 -5.92 -0.87
N GLY A 66 25.46 -5.82 -1.39
CA GLY A 66 24.43 -6.86 -1.33
C GLY A 66 23.73 -7.02 0.03
N LYS A 67 24.01 -6.16 1.02
CA LYS A 67 23.30 -6.18 2.30
C LYS A 67 21.99 -5.39 2.21
N THR A 68 20.92 -5.99 2.71
CA THR A 68 19.65 -5.30 2.97
C THR A 68 19.78 -4.45 4.23
N VAL A 69 19.55 -3.15 4.12
CA VAL A 69 19.47 -2.25 5.28
C VAL A 69 18.00 -2.07 5.68
N PRO A 70 17.67 -2.04 6.98
CA PRO A 70 16.31 -1.73 7.42
C PRO A 70 15.91 -0.36 6.87
N ALA A 71 14.77 -0.29 6.18
CA ALA A 71 14.29 0.95 5.57
C ALA A 71 13.79 1.99 6.60
N GLY A 72 13.74 1.64 7.90
CA GLY A 72 13.28 2.55 8.95
C GLY A 72 11.84 3.02 8.75
N LEU A 73 10.96 2.09 8.36
CA LEU A 73 9.53 2.37 8.13
C LEU A 73 8.78 2.43 9.46
N GLU A 74 8.09 3.53 9.68
CA GLU A 74 7.13 3.69 10.75
C GLU A 74 5.77 4.06 10.14
N VAL A 75 4.69 3.45 10.66
CA VAL A 75 3.33 3.73 10.21
C VAL A 75 2.53 4.26 11.39
N ASP A 76 2.15 5.53 11.34
CA ASP A 76 1.14 6.11 12.22
C ASP A 76 -0.24 5.68 11.72
N VAL A 77 -0.69 4.52 12.24
CA VAL A 77 -2.00 3.92 11.91
C VAL A 77 -3.13 4.93 12.11
N THR A 78 -3.09 5.72 13.19
CA THR A 78 -4.12 6.73 13.48
C THR A 78 -4.20 7.79 12.40
N ARG A 79 -3.05 8.19 11.85
CA ARG A 79 -2.98 9.18 10.79
C ARG A 79 -3.39 8.63 9.42
N VAL A 80 -3.09 7.36 9.13
CA VAL A 80 -3.61 6.68 7.95
C VAL A 80 -5.14 6.56 8.02
N MET A 81 -5.68 6.15 9.18
CA MET A 81 -7.12 6.08 9.42
C MET A 81 -7.84 7.42 9.19
N ALA A 82 -7.17 8.55 9.41
CA ALA A 82 -7.75 9.88 9.20
C ALA A 82 -7.97 10.24 7.70
N ALA A 83 -7.52 9.40 6.76
CA ALA A 83 -7.82 9.53 5.34
C ALA A 83 -9.22 8.99 4.96
N PHE A 84 -9.86 8.27 5.87
CA PHE A 84 -11.20 7.69 5.70
C PHE A 84 -12.27 8.58 6.34
N ASP A 85 -13.50 8.49 5.82
CA ASP A 85 -14.65 9.26 6.31
C ASP A 85 -15.10 8.80 7.70
N SER A 86 -14.84 7.53 8.03
CA SER A 86 -15.05 6.93 9.34
C SER A 86 -13.91 5.98 9.69
N ALA A 87 -13.84 5.49 10.94
CA ALA A 87 -12.75 4.61 11.35
C ALA A 87 -12.79 3.29 10.53
N PRO A 88 -11.74 3.00 9.72
CA PRO A 88 -11.72 1.81 8.89
C PRO A 88 -11.46 0.55 9.73
N GLY A 89 -11.73 -0.61 9.14
CA GLY A 89 -11.13 -1.86 9.58
C GLY A 89 -9.61 -1.79 9.39
N VAL A 90 -8.85 -2.32 10.35
CA VAL A 90 -7.38 -2.36 10.26
C VAL A 90 -6.90 -3.75 10.63
N LEU A 91 -6.11 -4.36 9.74
CA LEU A 91 -5.51 -5.67 9.97
C LEU A 91 -3.99 -5.59 9.76
N TRP A 92 -3.26 -6.24 10.65
CA TRP A 92 -1.83 -6.49 10.46
C TRP A 92 -1.62 -7.95 10.11
N GLN A 93 -0.98 -8.17 8.96
CA GLN A 93 -0.48 -9.47 8.57
C GLN A 93 1.04 -9.49 8.74
N ALA A 94 1.53 -10.28 9.67
CA ALA A 94 2.95 -10.31 10.03
C ALA A 94 3.81 -11.16 9.09
N GLU A 95 3.22 -12.13 8.41
CA GLU A 95 3.91 -13.17 7.64
C GLU A 95 3.13 -13.50 6.37
N HIS A 96 3.79 -14.17 5.41
CA HIS A 96 3.08 -14.75 4.27
C HIS A 96 2.11 -15.82 4.76
N VAL A 97 0.81 -15.58 4.59
CA VAL A 97 -0.22 -16.52 5.07
C VAL A 97 -0.39 -17.71 4.12
N THR A 98 -0.13 -17.50 2.82
CA THR A 98 -0.23 -18.56 1.81
C THR A 98 0.93 -18.53 0.81
N PRO A 99 1.22 -19.63 0.10
CA PRO A 99 2.20 -19.64 -1.00
C PRO A 99 1.84 -18.72 -2.17
N HIS A 100 0.61 -18.21 -2.23
CA HIS A 100 0.12 -17.29 -3.25
C HIS A 100 -0.06 -15.86 -2.72
N ASP A 101 0.38 -15.60 -1.49
CA ASP A 101 0.39 -14.27 -0.92
C ASP A 101 1.56 -13.47 -1.50
N GLU A 102 1.26 -12.66 -2.51
CA GLU A 102 2.24 -11.84 -3.21
C GLU A 102 2.58 -10.54 -2.46
N LEU A 103 1.79 -10.15 -1.46
CA LEU A 103 1.99 -8.91 -0.67
C LEU A 103 2.96 -9.12 0.49
N GLY A 104 2.89 -10.29 1.14
CA GLY A 104 3.70 -10.60 2.32
C GLY A 104 3.28 -9.79 3.55
N PRO A 105 4.22 -9.42 4.45
CA PRO A 105 3.87 -8.66 5.66
C PRO A 105 3.35 -7.25 5.33
N HIS A 106 2.12 -6.93 5.76
CA HIS A 106 1.47 -5.66 5.43
C HIS A 106 0.40 -5.25 6.45
N LEU A 107 0.08 -3.95 6.45
CA LEU A 107 -1.13 -3.41 7.08
C LEU A 107 -2.21 -3.24 6.02
N SER A 108 -3.41 -3.77 6.24
CA SER A 108 -4.59 -3.46 5.42
C SER A 108 -5.52 -2.51 6.16
N PHE A 109 -6.15 -1.63 5.39
CA PHE A 109 -7.15 -0.67 5.85
C PHE A 109 -8.35 -0.81 4.91
N GLU A 110 -9.54 -0.98 5.45
CA GLU A 110 -10.78 -1.17 4.67
C GLU A 110 -11.86 -0.22 5.19
N GLY A 111 -12.42 0.62 4.32
CA GLY A 111 -13.47 1.55 4.70
C GLY A 111 -13.94 2.47 3.58
N GLU A 112 -14.59 3.57 3.94
CA GLU A 112 -15.13 4.54 2.98
C GLU A 112 -14.32 5.84 3.02
N THR A 113 -14.07 6.43 1.84
CA THR A 113 -13.53 7.79 1.69
C THR A 113 -14.25 8.52 0.57
N ARG A 114 -14.72 9.74 0.82
CA ARG A 114 -15.48 10.56 -0.13
C ARG A 114 -16.68 9.81 -0.73
N GLY A 115 -17.32 8.92 0.04
CA GLY A 115 -18.44 8.10 -0.42
C GLY A 115 -18.07 6.92 -1.34
N HIS A 116 -16.81 6.48 -1.32
CA HIS A 116 -16.31 5.34 -2.09
C HIS A 116 -15.63 4.32 -1.17
N ASP A 117 -15.91 3.03 -1.38
CA ASP A 117 -15.25 1.92 -0.68
C ASP A 117 -13.81 1.72 -1.20
N VAL A 118 -12.88 1.57 -0.26
CA VAL A 118 -11.44 1.41 -0.48
C VAL A 118 -10.76 0.57 0.60
#